data_AF-A0A6M0ATR6-F1
#
_entry.id   AF-A0A6M0ATR6-F1
#
_cell.length_a   1.000
_cell.length_b   1.000
_cell.length_c   1.000
_cell.angle_alpha   90.00
_cell.angle_beta   90.00
_cell.angle_gamma   90.00
#
_symmetry.space_group_name_H-M   'P 1'
#
loop_
_entity.id
_entity.type
_entity.pdbx_description
1 polymer ?
#
loop_
_entity_poly.entity_id
_entity_poly.type
_entity_poly.pdbx_seq_one_letter_code
_entity_poly.pdbx_strand_id
1 'polypeptide(L)'
;MQPQTLPFMSDQTAPFPAEVSNTVAELQRQLKSSSEKKQQALIQELASTGTAGLDVLMEFLQEQRANPTILSAGFAYQALHQANIPKTNEFLQTYFPTGVVPLRSEAGIDYTPVQQLLVKQDFLAADRLTLEKLCELAGAAALQRRWLYFSEVDNFPITDLQTI
;
A
#
# COMPACT_ATOMS: atom_id res chain seq x y z
N MET A 1 -35.73 -49.65 -28.10
CA MET A 1 -34.56 -49.19 -27.34
C MET A 1 -34.19 -47.80 -27.85
N GLN A 2 -34.58 -46.75 -27.12
CA GLN A 2 -34.17 -45.37 -27.38
C GLN A 2 -32.94 -45.07 -26.52
N PRO A 3 -31.87 -44.45 -27.05
CA PRO A 3 -30.83 -43.90 -26.20
C PRO A 3 -31.24 -42.49 -25.73
N GLN A 4 -31.17 -42.30 -24.40
CA GLN A 4 -31.39 -41.04 -23.72
C GLN A 4 -30.22 -40.08 -23.97
N THR A 5 -30.53 -38.88 -24.45
CA THR A 5 -29.61 -37.73 -24.47
C THR A 5 -29.55 -37.10 -23.08
N LEU A 6 -28.37 -37.12 -22.46
CA LEU A 6 -28.05 -36.38 -21.24
C LEU A 6 -27.99 -34.86 -21.52
N PRO A 7 -28.45 -33.99 -20.60
CA PRO A 7 -28.41 -32.54 -20.81
C PRO A 7 -27.00 -31.98 -20.63
N PHE A 8 -26.62 -31.10 -21.56
CA PHE A 8 -25.42 -30.28 -21.56
C PHE A 8 -25.41 -29.38 -20.30
N MET A 9 -24.46 -29.61 -19.39
CA MET A 9 -24.21 -28.77 -18.22
C MET A 9 -23.53 -27.47 -18.66
N SER A 10 -24.02 -26.36 -18.12
CA SER A 10 -23.69 -24.97 -18.44
C SER A 10 -22.18 -24.66 -18.50
N ASP A 11 -21.76 -24.06 -19.61
CA ASP A 11 -20.50 -23.32 -19.72
C ASP A 11 -20.53 -22.12 -18.75
N GLN A 12 -19.79 -22.22 -17.65
CA GLN A 12 -19.30 -21.04 -16.95
C GLN A 12 -18.27 -20.37 -17.87
N THR A 13 -18.74 -19.41 -18.67
CA THR A 13 -17.89 -18.63 -19.56
C THR A 13 -16.99 -17.74 -18.70
N ALA A 14 -15.70 -18.04 -18.66
CA ALA A 14 -14.71 -17.12 -18.11
C ALA A 14 -14.78 -15.79 -18.90
N PRO A 15 -14.80 -14.62 -18.22
CA PRO A 15 -14.93 -13.35 -18.90
C PRO A 15 -13.80 -13.13 -19.92
N PHE A 16 -14.15 -12.55 -21.08
CA PHE A 16 -13.20 -12.31 -22.16
C PHE A 16 -12.18 -11.22 -21.76
N PRO A 17 -10.93 -11.26 -22.26
CA PRO A 17 -9.86 -10.32 -21.89
C PRO A 17 -10.22 -8.83 -22.06
N ALA A 18 -11.06 -8.51 -23.06
CA ALA A 18 -11.51 -7.14 -23.34
C ALA A 18 -12.52 -6.59 -22.32
N GLU A 19 -13.33 -7.46 -21.71
CA GLU A 19 -14.28 -7.06 -20.66
C GLU A 19 -13.55 -6.74 -19.36
N VAL A 20 -12.57 -7.58 -18.99
CA VAL A 20 -11.70 -7.35 -17.83
C VAL A 20 -10.98 -6.01 -17.95
N SER A 21 -10.37 -5.72 -19.12
CA SER A 21 -9.64 -4.47 -19.36
C SER A 21 -10.53 -3.22 -19.27
N ASN A 22 -11.81 -3.30 -19.68
CA ASN A 22 -12.77 -2.20 -19.53
C ASN A 22 -13.23 -2.02 -18.08
N THR A 23 -13.42 -3.12 -17.34
CA THR A 23 -13.73 -3.05 -15.90
C THR A 23 -12.59 -2.40 -15.13
N VAL A 24 -11.33 -2.75 -15.45
CA VAL A 24 -10.13 -2.14 -14.86
C VAL A 24 -10.11 -0.63 -15.09
N ALA A 25 -10.29 -0.17 -16.33
CA ALA A 25 -10.27 1.26 -16.67
C ALA A 25 -11.39 2.05 -15.95
N GLU A 26 -12.58 1.47 -15.81
CA GLU A 26 -13.68 2.10 -15.07
C GLU A 26 -13.40 2.15 -13.56
N LEU A 27 -12.87 1.07 -12.97
CA LEU A 27 -12.48 1.04 -11.56
C LEU A 27 -11.37 2.03 -11.26
N GLN A 28 -10.38 2.17 -12.13
CA GLN A 28 -9.34 3.18 -12.03
C GLN A 28 -9.91 4.60 -12.11
N ARG A 29 -10.87 4.84 -13.00
CA ARG A 29 -11.56 6.13 -13.10
C ARG A 29 -12.31 6.45 -11.79
N GLN A 30 -13.03 5.47 -11.25
CA GLN A 30 -13.73 5.61 -9.97
C GLN A 30 -12.77 5.84 -8.80
N LEU A 31 -11.64 5.13 -8.76
CA LEU A 31 -10.57 5.38 -7.79
C LEU A 31 -10.06 6.81 -7.88
N LYS A 32 -9.90 7.37 -9.08
CA LYS A 32 -9.37 8.74 -9.26
C LYS A 32 -10.40 9.84 -8.93
N SER A 33 -11.70 9.60 -9.13
CA SER A 33 -12.74 10.63 -8.98
C SER A 33 -13.55 10.58 -7.68
N SER A 34 -13.34 9.55 -6.85
CA SER A 34 -14.14 9.33 -5.64
C SER A 34 -13.52 9.93 -4.38
N SER A 35 -14.33 10.09 -3.33
CA SER A 35 -13.82 10.47 -2.00
C SER A 35 -12.94 9.37 -1.40
N GLU A 36 -12.04 9.74 -0.49
CA GLU A 36 -11.10 8.83 0.18
C GLU A 36 -11.78 7.59 0.80
N LYS A 37 -12.93 7.79 1.46
CA LYS A 37 -13.72 6.70 2.04
C LYS A 37 -14.22 5.71 0.98
N LYS A 38 -14.64 6.21 -0.19
CA LYS A 38 -15.08 5.37 -1.30
C LYS A 38 -13.91 4.68 -1.98
N GLN A 39 -12.78 5.37 -2.13
CA GLN A 39 -11.54 4.77 -2.63
C GLN A 39 -11.11 3.59 -1.75
N GLN A 40 -11.08 3.76 -0.43
CA GLN A 40 -10.72 2.70 0.50
C GLN A 40 -11.66 1.50 0.38
N ALA A 41 -12.98 1.72 0.36
CA ALA A 41 -13.95 0.64 0.22
C ALA A 41 -13.76 -0.15 -1.10
N LEU A 42 -13.54 0.56 -2.21
CA LEU A 42 -13.31 -0.04 -3.51
C LEU A 42 -12.01 -0.87 -3.56
N ILE A 43 -10.93 -0.36 -2.94
CA ILE A 43 -9.66 -1.10 -2.84
C ILE A 43 -9.85 -2.40 -2.07
N GLN A 44 -10.63 -2.39 -0.98
CA GLN A 44 -10.92 -3.58 -0.18
C GLN A 44 -11.77 -4.61 -0.95
N GLU A 45 -12.74 -4.14 -1.73
CA GLU A 45 -13.53 -4.99 -2.63
C GLU A 45 -12.64 -5.66 -3.69
N LEU A 46 -11.75 -4.89 -4.32
CA LEU A 46 -10.80 -5.42 -5.31
C LEU A 46 -9.85 -6.44 -4.71
N ALA A 47 -9.31 -6.17 -3.52
CA ALA A 47 -8.46 -7.12 -2.81
C ALA A 47 -9.18 -8.44 -2.49
N SER A 48 -10.51 -8.39 -2.30
CA SER A 48 -11.36 -9.56 -2.02
C SER A 48 -11.79 -10.33 -3.28
N THR A 49 -11.58 -9.77 -4.48
CA THR A 49 -11.99 -10.36 -5.77
C THR A 49 -10.95 -11.34 -6.34
N GLY A 50 -9.90 -11.65 -5.56
CA GLY A 50 -8.84 -12.58 -5.96
C GLY A 50 -7.83 -11.96 -6.93
N THR A 51 -7.18 -12.80 -7.74
CA THR A 51 -6.03 -12.38 -8.56
C THR A 51 -6.35 -11.26 -9.56
N ALA A 52 -7.54 -11.28 -10.18
CA ALA A 52 -7.95 -10.24 -11.12
C ALA A 52 -8.05 -8.85 -10.45
N GLY A 53 -8.56 -8.79 -9.21
CA GLY A 53 -8.64 -7.53 -8.47
C GLY A 53 -7.27 -7.03 -8.01
N LEU A 54 -6.36 -7.94 -7.64
CA LEU A 54 -4.97 -7.59 -7.32
C LEU A 54 -4.23 -7.03 -8.54
N ASP A 55 -4.52 -7.52 -9.75
CA ASP A 55 -3.95 -7.01 -11.00
C ASP A 55 -4.36 -5.55 -11.25
N VAL A 56 -5.64 -5.22 -11.02
CA VAL A 56 -6.13 -3.83 -11.08
C VAL A 56 -5.39 -2.93 -10.10
N LEU A 57 -5.16 -3.39 -8.87
CA LEU A 57 -4.44 -2.61 -7.85
C LEU A 57 -2.96 -2.41 -8.22
N MET A 58 -2.31 -3.40 -8.82
CA MET A 58 -0.94 -3.28 -9.32
C MET A 58 -0.83 -2.26 -10.45
N GLU A 59 -1.72 -2.31 -11.43
CA GLU A 59 -1.77 -1.33 -12.52
C GLU A 59 -2.04 0.08 -11.99
N PHE A 60 -3.01 0.21 -11.06
CA PHE A 60 -3.28 1.48 -10.39
C PHE A 60 -2.03 2.06 -9.72
N LEU A 61 -1.26 1.26 -8.97
CA LEU A 61 -0.02 1.74 -8.35
C LEU A 61 1.04 2.16 -9.36
N GLN A 62 1.18 1.45 -10.49
CA GLN A 62 2.15 1.85 -11.53
C GLN A 62 1.81 3.22 -12.12
N GLU A 63 0.54 3.49 -12.39
CA GLU A 63 0.10 4.81 -12.90
C GLU A 63 0.34 5.94 -11.90
N GLN A 64 0.19 5.65 -10.61
CA GLN A 64 0.38 6.63 -9.53
C GLN A 64 1.85 7.02 -9.31
N ARG A 65 2.82 6.30 -9.91
CA ARG A 65 4.26 6.66 -9.80
C ARG A 65 4.56 8.05 -10.35
N ALA A 66 3.80 8.52 -11.34
CA ALA A 66 4.00 9.84 -11.95
C ALA A 66 3.32 10.98 -11.18
N ASN A 67 2.25 10.69 -10.43
CA ASN A 67 1.49 11.68 -9.68
C ASN A 67 0.83 11.05 -8.44
N PRO A 68 1.58 10.86 -7.35
CA PRO A 68 1.14 10.04 -6.24
C PRO A 68 0.04 10.72 -5.42
N THR A 69 -1.18 10.21 -5.49
CA THR A 69 -2.15 10.43 -4.41
C THR A 69 -1.78 9.50 -3.25
N ILE A 70 -1.15 10.06 -2.22
CA ILE A 70 -0.49 9.30 -1.14
C ILE A 70 -1.44 8.31 -0.46
N LEU A 71 -2.68 8.72 -0.18
CA LEU A 71 -3.60 7.92 0.64
C LEU A 71 -4.11 6.67 -0.08
N SER A 72 -4.65 6.81 -1.29
CA SER A 72 -5.16 5.67 -2.08
C SER A 72 -4.04 4.74 -2.52
N ALA A 73 -2.85 5.28 -2.85
CA ALA A 73 -1.67 4.47 -3.09
C ALA A 73 -1.25 3.68 -1.84
N GLY A 74 -1.29 4.30 -0.66
CA GLY A 74 -1.04 3.62 0.62
C GLY A 74 -1.99 2.46 0.86
N PHE A 75 -3.30 2.67 0.68
CA PHE A 75 -4.30 1.61 0.82
C PHE A 75 -4.10 0.47 -0.19
N ALA A 76 -3.84 0.77 -1.46
CA ALA A 76 -3.59 -0.24 -2.48
C ALA A 76 -2.32 -1.05 -2.16
N TYR A 77 -1.23 -0.37 -1.77
CA TYR A 77 0.01 -1.01 -1.36
C TYR A 77 -0.19 -1.94 -0.16
N GLN A 78 -0.93 -1.50 0.85
CA GLN A 78 -1.24 -2.31 2.03
C GLN A 78 -2.10 -3.53 1.68
N ALA A 79 -3.10 -3.38 0.82
CA ALA A 79 -3.93 -4.49 0.37
C ALA A 79 -3.11 -5.55 -0.41
N LEU A 80 -2.21 -5.12 -1.30
CA LEU A 80 -1.32 -6.02 -2.04
C LEU A 80 -0.34 -6.76 -1.12
N HIS A 81 0.18 -6.07 -0.10
CA HIS A 81 1.08 -6.67 0.88
C HIS A 81 0.33 -7.68 1.78
N GLN A 82 -0.91 -7.39 2.18
CA GLN A 82 -1.75 -8.29 2.96
C GLN A 82 -2.16 -9.55 2.20
N ALA A 83 -2.38 -9.44 0.88
CA ALA A 83 -2.66 -10.60 0.03
C ALA A 83 -1.53 -11.65 0.10
N ASN A 84 -0.28 -11.20 0.28
CA ASN A 84 0.90 -12.03 0.52
C ASN A 84 1.02 -13.24 -0.42
N ILE A 85 0.81 -13.02 -1.71
CA ILE A 85 0.99 -14.04 -2.75
C ILE A 85 2.29 -13.77 -3.55
N PRO A 86 2.90 -14.79 -4.17
CA PRO A 86 4.16 -14.62 -4.90
C PRO A 86 4.14 -13.47 -5.93
N LYS A 87 3.05 -13.35 -6.69
CA LYS A 87 2.87 -12.30 -7.72
C LYS A 87 2.91 -10.88 -7.13
N THR A 88 2.19 -10.63 -6.03
CA THR A 88 2.15 -9.30 -5.42
C THR A 88 3.47 -9.00 -4.72
N ASN A 89 4.08 -9.98 -4.06
CA ASN A 89 5.37 -9.80 -3.41
C ASN A 89 6.49 -9.46 -4.40
N GLU A 90 6.56 -10.16 -5.53
CA GLU A 90 7.52 -9.86 -6.61
C GLU A 90 7.29 -8.46 -7.20
N PHE A 91 6.03 -8.10 -7.46
CA PHE A 91 5.67 -6.77 -7.94
C PHE A 91 6.10 -5.67 -6.97
N LEU A 92 5.77 -5.80 -5.68
CA LEU A 92 6.10 -4.79 -4.67
C LEU A 92 7.62 -4.66 -4.50
N GLN A 93 8.37 -5.75 -4.51
CA GLN A 93 9.84 -5.70 -4.42
C GLN A 93 10.47 -5.06 -5.66
N THR A 94 9.91 -5.30 -6.84
CA THR A 94 10.45 -4.78 -8.11
C THR A 94 10.18 -3.29 -8.28
N TYR A 95 8.96 -2.85 -7.93
CA TYR A 95 8.50 -1.49 -8.24
C TYR A 95 8.39 -0.58 -7.02
N PHE A 96 8.27 -1.12 -5.80
CA PHE A 96 8.07 -0.34 -4.58
C PHE A 96 8.94 -0.87 -3.42
N PRO A 97 10.27 -1.02 -3.61
CA PRO A 97 11.15 -1.64 -2.62
C PRO A 97 11.18 -0.90 -1.28
N THR A 98 10.90 0.41 -1.28
CA THR A 98 10.81 1.27 -0.09
C THR A 98 9.37 1.73 0.19
N GLY A 99 8.38 1.09 -0.43
CA GLY A 99 6.97 1.49 -0.37
C GLY A 99 6.59 2.60 -1.35
N VAL A 100 5.41 3.19 -1.12
CA VAL A 100 4.80 4.23 -1.96
C VAL A 100 5.01 5.65 -1.41
N VAL A 101 5.46 5.78 -0.16
CA VAL A 101 5.77 7.07 0.47
C VAL A 101 7.26 7.35 0.29
N PRO A 102 7.66 8.50 -0.27
CA PRO A 102 9.07 8.86 -0.36
C PRO A 102 9.68 9.02 1.04
N LEU A 103 10.67 8.19 1.38
CA LEU A 103 11.37 8.26 2.66
C LEU A 103 12.52 9.26 2.56
N ARG A 104 12.33 10.47 3.09
CA ARG A 104 13.32 11.56 3.03
C ARG A 104 13.84 11.89 4.42
N SER A 105 15.10 12.29 4.50
CA SER A 105 15.72 12.73 5.75
C SER A 105 16.82 13.73 5.46
N GLU A 106 16.85 14.83 6.20
CA GLU A 106 17.97 15.78 6.21
C GLU A 106 19.06 15.33 7.20
N ALA A 107 18.67 14.59 8.24
CA ALA A 107 19.58 14.05 9.25
C ALA A 107 20.20 12.68 8.89
N GLY A 108 19.83 12.09 7.74
CA GLY A 108 20.32 10.78 7.29
C GLY A 108 19.70 9.59 8.03
N ILE A 109 18.51 9.77 8.62
CA ILE A 109 17.76 8.73 9.33
C ILE A 109 17.16 7.74 8.33
N ASP A 110 17.33 6.45 8.60
CA ASP A 110 16.66 5.39 7.85
C ASP A 110 15.25 5.11 8.43
N TYR A 111 14.22 5.50 7.68
CA TYR A 111 12.80 5.27 8.01
C TYR A 111 12.24 3.98 7.41
N THR A 112 13.01 3.23 6.62
CA THR A 112 12.57 1.97 6.00
C THR A 112 11.98 0.99 7.02
N PRO A 113 12.57 0.79 8.21
CA PRO A 113 12.02 -0.15 9.17
C PRO A 113 10.67 0.31 9.76
N VAL A 114 10.44 1.62 9.91
CA VAL A 114 9.14 2.17 10.33
C VAL A 114 8.09 1.86 9.26
N GLN A 115 8.40 2.14 8.00
CA GLN A 115 7.51 1.84 6.86
C GLN A 115 7.14 0.35 6.81
N GLN A 116 8.11 -0.55 7.07
CA GLN A 116 7.88 -1.99 7.08
C GLN A 116 6.95 -2.44 8.23
N LEU A 117 6.99 -1.80 9.38
CA LEU A 117 6.07 -2.09 10.49
C LEU A 117 4.66 -1.57 10.18
N LEU A 118 4.57 -0.37 9.61
CA LEU A 118 3.29 0.25 9.21
C LEU A 118 2.56 -0.58 8.16
N VAL A 119 3.25 -1.08 7.12
CA VAL A 119 2.60 -1.94 6.11
C VAL A 119 2.11 -3.25 6.71
N LYS A 120 2.83 -3.82 7.69
CA LYS A 120 2.44 -5.02 8.43
C LYS A 120 1.35 -4.78 9.48
N GLN A 121 0.94 -3.52 9.68
CA GLN A 121 0.01 -3.11 10.73
C GLN A 121 0.47 -3.45 12.16
N ASP A 122 1.78 -3.58 12.38
CA ASP A 122 2.36 -3.70 13.72
C ASP A 122 2.53 -2.31 14.32
N PHE A 123 1.40 -1.69 14.65
CA PHE A 123 1.36 -0.29 15.09
C PHE A 123 2.06 -0.07 16.43
N LEU A 124 2.07 -1.08 17.30
CA LEU A 124 2.76 -0.98 18.58
C LEU A 124 4.28 -0.95 18.41
N ALA A 125 4.82 -1.80 17.53
CA ALA A 125 6.24 -1.74 17.21
C ALA A 125 6.58 -0.47 16.41
N ALA A 126 5.72 -0.06 15.47
CA ALA A 126 5.92 1.16 14.68
C ALA A 126 5.97 2.41 15.58
N ASP A 127 5.04 2.55 16.52
CA ASP A 127 5.00 3.66 17.48
C ASP A 127 6.29 3.75 18.32
N ARG A 128 6.74 2.62 18.88
CA ARG A 128 8.00 2.57 19.64
C ARG A 128 9.19 2.96 18.79
N LEU A 129 9.28 2.44 17.57
CA LEU A 129 10.38 2.74 16.67
C LEU A 129 10.35 4.20 16.22
N THR A 130 9.17 4.78 15.98
CA THR A 130 9.03 6.21 15.69
C THR A 130 9.60 7.05 16.83
N LEU A 131 9.31 6.72 18.10
CA LEU A 131 9.91 7.42 19.24
C LEU A 131 11.44 7.28 19.26
N GLU A 132 11.98 6.09 18.96
CA GLU A 132 13.42 5.88 18.84
C GLU A 132 14.02 6.75 17.73
N LYS A 133 13.35 6.88 16.58
CA LYS A 133 13.78 7.76 15.48
C LYS A 133 13.73 9.23 15.84
N LEU A 134 12.71 9.68 16.57
CA LEU A 134 12.66 11.05 17.07
C LEU A 134 13.78 11.33 18.09
N CYS A 135 14.12 10.35 18.94
CA CYS A 135 15.27 10.47 19.86
C CYS A 135 16.60 10.49 19.09
N GLU A 136 16.72 9.74 18.00
CA GLU A 136 17.86 9.77 17.08
C GLU A 136 18.04 11.16 16.46
N LEU A 137 16.94 11.79 16.01
CA LEU A 137 16.92 13.17 15.50
C LEU A 137 17.37 14.21 16.53
N ALA A 138 16.98 14.04 17.80
CA ALA A 138 17.38 14.94 18.89
C ALA A 138 18.85 14.74 19.33
N GLY A 139 19.48 13.66 18.90
CA GLY A 139 20.89 13.36 19.14
C GLY A 139 21.16 12.36 20.27
N ALA A 140 22.45 12.06 20.49
CA ALA A 140 22.89 10.95 21.33
C ALA A 140 22.35 10.98 22.77
N ALA A 141 22.21 12.17 23.37
CA ALA A 141 21.67 12.33 24.72
C ALA A 141 20.18 11.91 24.80
N ALA A 142 19.39 12.27 23.79
CA ALA A 142 17.99 11.89 23.70
C ALA A 142 17.82 10.39 23.43
N LEU A 143 18.66 9.81 22.58
CA LEU A 143 18.69 8.37 22.33
C LEU A 143 18.98 7.55 23.60
N GLN A 144 19.92 8.01 24.43
CA GLN A 144 20.27 7.33 25.68
C GLN A 144 19.12 7.36 26.70
N ARG A 145 18.44 8.50 26.84
CA ARG A 145 17.37 8.67 27.84
C ARG A 145 16.00 8.16 27.37
N ARG A 146 15.78 8.02 26.06
CA ARG A 146 14.55 7.53 25.42
C ARG A 146 13.31 8.40 25.64
N TRP A 147 13.51 9.71 25.69
CA TRP A 147 12.45 10.71 25.70
C TRP A 147 12.99 12.06 25.21
N LEU A 148 12.09 12.98 24.89
CA LEU A 148 12.40 14.25 24.25
C LEU A 148 12.04 15.44 25.13
N TYR A 149 12.84 16.49 25.08
CA TYR A 149 12.43 17.81 25.56
C TYR A 149 11.66 18.51 24.46
N PHE A 150 10.67 19.34 24.82
CA PHE A 150 9.91 20.12 23.84
C PHE A 150 10.83 21.01 22.97
N SER A 151 11.89 21.58 23.57
CA SER A 151 12.86 22.41 22.87
C SER A 151 13.70 21.65 21.84
N GLU A 152 13.84 20.34 21.96
CA GLU A 152 14.51 19.52 20.93
C GLU A 152 13.60 19.32 19.72
N VAL A 153 12.29 19.16 19.96
CA VAL A 153 11.27 18.98 18.91
C VAL A 153 11.21 20.22 18.00
N ASP A 154 11.36 21.41 18.57
CA ASP A 154 11.38 22.69 17.82
C ASP A 154 12.51 22.77 16.77
N ASN A 155 13.55 21.93 16.90
CA ASN A 155 14.72 21.92 16.03
C ASN A 155 14.73 20.76 15.02
N PHE A 156 13.68 19.94 14.97
CA PHE A 156 13.62 18.84 14.02
C PHE A 156 13.53 19.33 12.57
N PRO A 157 14.24 18.70 11.63
CA PRO A 157 14.08 19.01 10.23
C PRO A 157 12.65 18.73 9.78
N ILE A 158 12.07 19.68 9.04
CA ILE A 158 10.69 19.56 8.54
C ILE A 158 10.55 18.33 7.63
N THR A 159 11.57 18.02 6.83
CA THR A 159 11.60 16.88 5.91
C THR A 159 11.45 15.54 6.64
N ASP A 160 12.09 15.40 7.79
CA ASP A 160 12.03 14.19 8.63
C ASP A 160 10.64 14.04 9.26
N LEU A 161 10.07 15.14 9.79
CA LEU A 161 8.72 15.15 10.34
C LEU A 161 7.62 14.90 9.29
N GLN A 162 7.83 15.31 8.04
CA GLN A 162 6.89 15.02 6.95
C GLN A 162 6.98 13.57 6.45
N THR A 163 8.11 12.90 6.70
CA THR A 163 8.31 11.49 6.32
C THR A 163 7.66 10.54 7.33
N ILE A 164 7.63 10.92 8.61
CA ILE A 164 6.93 10.22 9.70
C ILE A 164 5.42 10.44 9.62
#